data_AF-A0AAE3HBX0-F1
#
_entry.id   AF-A0AAE3HBX0-F1
#
_cell.length_a   1.000
_cell.length_b   1.000
_cell.length_c   1.000
_cell.angle_alpha   90.00
_cell.angle_beta   90.00
_cell.angle_gamma   90.00
#
_symmetry.space_group_name_H-M   'P 1'
#
loop_
_entity.id
_entity.type
_entity.pdbx_description
1 polymer ?
#
loop_
_entity_poly.entity_id
_entity_poly.type
_entity_poly.pdbx_seq_one_letter_code
_entity_poly.pdbx_strand_id
1 'polypeptide(L)'
;MCVKGISVLHRAGTVSYGLLESEEALEGLRIEVGQSGAPGFNYFHNNFGMPYDFLMRSSVSSGHPLFVSFDTCGRMLGFARFEKVSDNLEKIHRGKKSLVRHSVHLLRSIEVHPSFRNMGVGRLLFAIAAGHLYSNVVTKPDNPGAARFFRQRLMFDTICDTDCTVSLRYRDHLILPYPKARLLLRQLAGNYPRMVMPELIDSYESLRFRSNMGKSIPRDDIVTFERYLTTSRHLLDRKLSEEIEQFLETLCA
;
A
#
# COMPACT_ATOMS: atom_id res chain seq x y z
N MET A 1 12.68 11.13 9.86
CA MET A 1 13.97 10.64 9.34
C MET A 1 13.72 10.10 7.93
N CYS A 2 14.50 10.46 6.92
CA CYS A 2 14.43 9.85 5.59
C CYS A 2 15.53 8.79 5.54
N VAL A 3 15.18 7.50 5.43
CA VAL A 3 16.16 6.44 5.25
C VAL A 3 16.69 6.59 3.82
N LYS A 4 18.01 6.80 3.66
CA LYS A 4 18.62 6.92 2.32
C LYS A 4 18.34 5.65 1.52
N GLY A 5 17.98 5.80 0.24
CA GLY A 5 17.66 4.67 -0.65
C GLY A 5 16.24 4.10 -0.50
N ILE A 6 15.35 4.76 0.26
CA ILE A 6 13.92 4.46 0.27
C ILE A 6 13.13 5.66 -0.27
N SER A 7 12.41 5.43 -1.37
CA SER A 7 11.45 6.40 -1.90
C SER A 7 10.13 6.28 -1.15
N VAL A 8 9.83 7.25 -0.29
CA VAL A 8 8.59 7.27 0.49
C VAL A 8 7.43 7.67 -0.42
N LEU A 9 6.48 6.75 -0.58
CA LEU A 9 5.32 6.91 -1.45
C LEU A 9 4.08 7.41 -0.69
N HIS A 10 3.99 7.08 0.60
CA HIS A 10 2.86 7.46 1.45
C HIS A 10 3.27 7.50 2.92
N ARG A 11 2.58 8.32 3.72
CA ARG A 11 2.67 8.32 5.18
C ARG A 11 1.27 8.29 5.78
N ALA A 12 1.10 7.47 6.81
CA ALA A 12 -0.11 7.42 7.62
C ALA A 12 0.29 7.36 9.10
N GLY A 13 0.19 8.49 9.78
CA GLY A 13 0.62 8.66 11.15
C GLY A 13 2.12 8.47 11.28
N THR A 14 2.54 7.61 12.20
CA THR A 14 3.95 7.30 12.44
C THR A 14 4.53 6.27 11.46
N VAL A 15 3.73 5.77 10.51
CA VAL A 15 4.14 4.74 9.55
C VAL A 15 4.40 5.35 8.18
N SER A 16 5.59 5.11 7.65
CA SER A 16 5.97 5.41 6.27
C SER A 16 5.90 4.16 5.41
N TYR A 17 5.47 4.33 4.16
CA TYR A 17 5.39 3.28 3.16
C TYR A 17 6.22 3.71 1.95
N GLY A 18 7.13 2.85 1.50
CA GLY A 18 8.07 3.23 0.45
C GLY A 18 8.54 2.07 -0.42
N LEU A 19 9.11 2.42 -1.55
CA LEU A 19 9.87 1.52 -2.41
C LEU A 19 11.34 1.53 -1.96
N LEU A 20 11.92 0.35 -1.79
CA LEU A 20 13.33 0.20 -1.50
C LEU A 20 14.11 0.22 -2.82
N GLU A 21 14.93 1.24 -3.04
CA GLU A 21 15.58 1.53 -4.33
C GLU A 21 16.99 0.93 -4.43
N SER A 22 17.63 0.63 -3.31
CA SER A 22 18.98 0.08 -3.27
C SER A 22 19.18 -0.87 -2.08
N GLU A 23 20.15 -1.76 -2.16
CA GLU A 23 20.42 -2.73 -1.10
C GLU A 23 20.91 -2.06 0.20
N GLU A 24 21.66 -0.97 0.07
CA GLU A 24 22.18 -0.20 1.20
C GLU A 24 21.06 0.38 2.07
N ALA A 25 19.88 0.61 1.48
CA ALA A 25 18.71 1.09 2.21
C ALA A 25 18.23 0.11 3.28
N LEU A 26 18.56 -1.19 3.15
CA LEU A 26 18.22 -2.21 4.16
C LEU A 26 19.00 -2.01 5.46
N GLU A 27 20.20 -1.42 5.41
CA GLU A 27 21.00 -1.15 6.62
C GLU A 27 20.33 -0.13 7.54
N GLY A 28 19.48 0.72 6.98
CA GLY A 28 18.66 1.67 7.72
C GLY A 28 17.36 1.08 8.28
N LEU A 29 17.05 -0.18 8.01
CA LEU A 29 15.84 -0.85 8.48
C LEU A 29 16.15 -1.87 9.56
N ARG A 30 15.47 -1.75 10.71
CA ARG A 30 15.52 -2.75 11.76
C ARG A 30 14.51 -3.87 11.46
N ILE A 31 15.03 -5.03 11.08
CA ILE A 31 14.23 -6.24 10.83
C ILE A 31 14.21 -7.09 12.11
N GLU A 32 13.05 -7.13 12.77
CA GLU A 32 12.83 -7.95 13.96
C GLU A 32 12.43 -9.37 13.53
N VAL A 33 13.37 -10.31 13.56
CA VAL A 33 13.11 -11.73 13.28
C VAL A 33 12.61 -12.41 14.56
N GLY A 34 11.52 -13.17 14.45
CA GLY A 34 10.88 -13.79 15.61
C GLY A 34 11.78 -14.83 16.28
N GLN A 35 11.88 -14.77 17.61
CA GLN A 35 12.62 -15.71 18.45
C GLN A 35 11.73 -16.20 19.59
N SER A 36 12.20 -17.18 20.37
CA SER A 36 11.46 -17.63 21.56
C SER A 36 11.22 -16.45 22.51
N GLY A 37 9.95 -16.14 22.79
CA GLY A 37 9.55 -15.03 23.67
C GLY A 37 9.57 -13.63 23.03
N ALA A 38 9.97 -13.48 21.76
CA ALA A 38 10.00 -12.20 21.05
C ALA A 38 9.25 -12.28 19.72
N PRO A 39 8.13 -11.53 19.54
CA PRO A 39 7.40 -11.53 18.29
C PRO A 39 8.24 -10.88 17.18
N GLY A 40 8.22 -11.47 16.00
CA GLY A 40 8.96 -10.97 14.84
C GLY A 40 8.53 -11.66 13.55
N PHE A 41 9.10 -11.22 12.43
CA PHE A 41 8.97 -11.90 11.15
C PHE A 41 9.52 -13.32 11.25
N ASN A 42 8.74 -14.31 10.82
CA ASN A 42 9.14 -15.71 10.97
C ASN A 42 8.66 -16.63 9.85
N TYR A 43 7.76 -16.17 8.97
CA TYR A 43 7.22 -17.02 7.90
C TYR A 43 8.32 -17.56 6.98
N PHE A 44 9.21 -16.70 6.46
CA PHE A 44 10.24 -17.14 5.52
C PHE A 44 11.35 -17.94 6.18
N HIS A 45 11.70 -17.57 7.41
CA HIS A 45 12.66 -18.30 8.21
C HIS A 45 12.16 -19.72 8.50
N ASN A 46 10.93 -19.86 8.99
CA ASN A 46 10.39 -21.16 9.43
C ASN A 46 10.02 -22.08 8.27
N ASN A 47 9.49 -21.56 7.16
CA ASN A 47 8.99 -22.39 6.06
C ASN A 47 10.05 -22.67 4.98
N PHE A 48 11.09 -21.84 4.88
CA PHE A 48 12.08 -21.93 3.80
C PHE A 48 13.54 -21.86 4.28
N GLY A 49 13.80 -21.74 5.59
CA GLY A 49 15.15 -21.57 6.12
C GLY A 49 15.84 -20.30 5.64
N MET A 50 15.08 -19.31 5.15
CA MET A 50 15.63 -18.16 4.44
C MET A 50 15.77 -16.95 5.38
N PRO A 51 16.98 -16.37 5.55
CA PRO A 51 17.16 -15.12 6.27
C PRO A 51 16.45 -13.97 5.56
N TYR A 52 15.78 -13.11 6.32
CA TYR A 52 15.04 -11.96 5.76
C TYR A 52 15.96 -10.95 5.07
N ASP A 53 17.11 -10.65 5.65
CA ASP A 53 18.10 -9.74 5.05
C ASP A 53 18.54 -10.27 3.67
N PHE A 54 18.88 -11.57 3.58
CA PHE A 54 19.22 -12.22 2.32
C PHE A 54 18.07 -12.17 1.29
N LEU A 55 16.84 -12.50 1.71
CA LEU A 55 15.65 -12.45 0.85
C LEU A 55 15.44 -11.04 0.26
N MET A 56 15.59 -10.01 1.10
CA MET A 56 15.36 -8.62 0.70
C MET A 56 16.46 -8.10 -0.21
N ARG A 57 17.74 -8.33 0.13
CA ARG A 57 18.87 -7.98 -0.73
C ARG A 57 18.72 -8.62 -2.09
N SER A 58 18.52 -9.95 -2.12
CA SER A 58 18.33 -10.70 -3.36
C SER A 58 17.19 -10.16 -4.22
N SER A 59 16.10 -9.69 -3.60
CA SER A 59 15.00 -9.05 -4.33
C SER A 59 15.47 -7.80 -5.06
N VAL A 60 16.15 -6.91 -4.35
CA VAL A 60 16.61 -5.63 -4.90
C VAL A 60 17.67 -5.86 -5.96
N SER A 61 18.67 -6.73 -5.70
CA SER A 61 19.72 -7.09 -6.67
C SER A 61 19.14 -7.65 -7.97
N SER A 62 18.05 -8.41 -7.87
CA SER A 62 17.38 -9.04 -9.01
C SER A 62 16.40 -8.09 -9.74
N GLY A 63 16.34 -6.82 -9.34
CA GLY A 63 15.41 -5.83 -9.90
C GLY A 63 13.94 -6.12 -9.59
N HIS A 64 13.65 -6.89 -8.55
CA HIS A 64 12.29 -7.19 -8.09
C HIS A 64 11.82 -6.10 -7.13
N PRO A 65 10.75 -5.33 -7.47
CA PRO A 65 10.26 -4.25 -6.61
C PRO A 65 9.95 -4.75 -5.20
N LEU A 66 10.58 -4.11 -4.22
CA LEU A 66 10.41 -4.41 -2.80
C LEU A 66 9.84 -3.18 -2.10
N PHE A 67 8.58 -3.28 -1.69
CA PHE A 67 7.92 -2.24 -0.92
C PHE A 67 8.00 -2.58 0.56
N VAL A 68 8.25 -1.57 1.39
CA VAL A 68 8.39 -1.71 2.84
C VAL A 68 7.50 -0.70 3.55
N SER A 69 7.07 -1.07 4.75
CA SER A 69 6.45 -0.18 5.72
C SER A 69 7.34 -0.12 6.96
N PHE A 70 7.57 1.08 7.49
CA PHE A 70 8.47 1.28 8.62
C PHE A 70 8.00 2.44 9.51
N ASP A 71 8.32 2.37 10.80
CA ASP A 71 7.99 3.43 11.75
C ASP A 71 9.07 4.52 11.82
N THR A 72 8.85 5.52 12.67
CA THR A 72 9.79 6.64 12.90
C THR A 72 11.16 6.21 13.42
N CYS A 73 11.27 5.01 13.99
CA CYS A 73 12.51 4.43 14.51
C CYS A 73 13.21 3.54 13.48
N GLY A 74 12.71 3.47 12.24
CA GLY A 74 13.25 2.62 11.18
C GLY A 74 12.94 1.14 11.36
N ARG A 75 12.06 0.77 12.31
CA ARG A 75 11.63 -0.62 12.44
C ARG A 75 10.70 -0.96 11.30
N MET A 76 11.00 -2.05 10.60
CA MET A 76 10.16 -2.55 9.52
C MET A 76 8.91 -3.24 10.10
N LEU A 77 7.75 -2.81 9.63
CA LEU A 77 6.44 -3.31 10.06
C LEU A 77 5.85 -4.32 9.07
N GLY A 78 6.31 -4.31 7.83
CA GLY A 78 5.91 -5.26 6.80
C GLY A 78 6.56 -4.96 5.46
N PHE A 79 6.55 -5.95 4.57
CA PHE A 79 7.10 -5.82 3.22
C PHE A 79 6.22 -6.54 2.19
N ALA A 80 6.31 -6.13 0.93
CA ALA A 80 5.66 -6.76 -0.22
C ALA A 80 6.64 -6.80 -1.40
N ARG A 81 6.89 -8.00 -1.92
CA ARG A 81 7.83 -8.27 -3.01
C ARG A 81 7.09 -8.65 -4.28
N PHE A 82 7.48 -8.02 -5.37
CA PHE A 82 6.91 -8.25 -6.69
C PHE A 82 7.98 -8.70 -7.67
N GLU A 83 7.60 -9.57 -8.60
CA GLU A 83 8.41 -9.93 -9.75
C GLU A 83 7.67 -9.50 -11.01
N LYS A 84 8.33 -8.78 -11.91
CA LYS A 84 7.75 -8.45 -13.21
C LYS A 84 7.83 -9.69 -14.11
N VAL A 85 6.69 -10.22 -14.52
CA VAL A 85 6.59 -11.52 -15.21
C VAL A 85 6.15 -11.42 -16.68
N SER A 86 5.70 -10.24 -17.09
CA SER A 86 5.39 -9.94 -18.49
C SER A 86 5.45 -8.44 -18.72
N ASP A 87 6.08 -8.05 -19.83
CA ASP A 87 5.89 -6.74 -20.44
C ASP A 87 4.54 -6.66 -21.17
N ASN A 88 4.18 -5.45 -21.63
CA ASN A 88 2.91 -5.17 -22.30
C ASN A 88 2.61 -6.23 -23.37
N LEU A 89 1.53 -7.00 -23.17
CA LEU A 89 1.12 -8.03 -24.12
C LEU A 89 0.40 -7.38 -25.31
N GLU A 90 1.01 -7.33 -26.49
CA GLU A 90 0.24 -7.09 -27.72
C GLU A 90 -0.50 -8.37 -28.11
N LYS A 91 -1.84 -8.34 -28.19
CA LYS A 91 -2.60 -9.33 -28.97
C LYS A 91 -3.37 -8.61 -30.07
N ILE A 92 -3.06 -8.96 -31.31
CA ILE A 92 -3.79 -8.53 -32.50
C ILE A 92 -5.06 -9.38 -32.60
N HIS A 93 -6.23 -8.74 -32.63
CA HIS A 93 -7.47 -9.41 -33.02
C HIS A 93 -8.16 -8.58 -34.11
N ARG A 94 -8.41 -9.22 -35.26
CA ARG A 94 -9.25 -8.71 -36.36
C ARG A 94 -8.97 -7.26 -36.79
N GLY A 95 -7.71 -6.92 -37.07
CA GLY A 95 -7.35 -5.71 -37.82
C GLY A 95 -7.62 -4.34 -37.18
N LYS A 96 -8.22 -4.27 -35.98
CA LYS A 96 -8.36 -3.02 -35.21
C LYS A 96 -7.48 -3.05 -33.97
N LYS A 97 -6.34 -2.36 -34.03
CA LYS A 97 -5.42 -2.16 -32.90
C LYS A 97 -5.95 -1.07 -31.98
N SER A 98 -6.34 -1.43 -30.76
CA SER A 98 -6.17 -0.59 -29.56
C SER A 98 -6.55 -1.41 -28.33
N LEU A 99 -5.62 -2.18 -27.80
CA LEU A 99 -5.74 -2.75 -26.46
C LEU A 99 -4.45 -2.40 -25.71
N VAL A 100 -4.52 -1.36 -24.88
CA VAL A 100 -3.42 -1.01 -23.98
C VAL A 100 -3.38 -2.09 -22.90
N ARG A 101 -2.48 -3.07 -23.05
CA ARG A 101 -2.26 -4.08 -22.01
C ARG A 101 -1.13 -3.62 -21.11
N HIS A 102 -1.46 -3.50 -19.83
CA HIS A 102 -0.53 -3.18 -18.77
C HIS A 102 0.39 -4.36 -18.47
N SER A 103 1.60 -4.08 -17.99
CA SER A 103 2.53 -5.08 -17.47
C SER A 103 1.87 -5.96 -16.40
N VAL A 104 2.47 -7.13 -16.14
CA VAL A 104 2.01 -8.04 -15.10
C VAL A 104 3.10 -8.22 -14.06
N HIS A 105 2.77 -7.93 -12.81
CA HIS A 105 3.61 -8.24 -11.65
C HIS A 105 3.02 -9.39 -10.86
N LEU A 106 3.87 -10.34 -10.49
CA LEU A 106 3.54 -11.42 -9.58
C LEU A 106 3.93 -11.00 -8.17
N LEU A 107 2.96 -10.89 -7.27
CA LEU A 107 3.21 -10.73 -5.84
C LEU A 107 3.78 -12.05 -5.32
N ARG A 108 5.09 -12.06 -5.07
CA ARG A 108 5.84 -13.23 -4.60
C ARG A 108 5.75 -13.43 -3.10
N SER A 109 5.70 -12.34 -2.35
CA SER A 109 5.60 -12.40 -0.90
C SER A 109 5.01 -11.12 -0.34
N ILE A 110 4.22 -11.25 0.72
CA ILE A 110 3.78 -10.14 1.55
C ILE A 110 3.72 -10.62 3.00
N GLU A 111 4.32 -9.87 3.91
CA GLU A 111 4.29 -10.20 5.34
C GLU A 111 4.18 -8.93 6.17
N VAL A 112 3.43 -9.03 7.27
CA VAL A 112 3.31 -7.98 8.28
C VAL A 112 3.77 -8.56 9.61
N HIS A 113 4.61 -7.80 10.30
CA HIS A 113 5.11 -8.10 11.62
C HIS A 113 3.94 -8.45 12.56
N PRO A 114 4.00 -9.55 13.34
CA PRO A 114 2.87 -10.03 14.13
C PRO A 114 2.20 -8.97 15.01
N SER A 115 3.00 -8.15 15.70
CA SER A 115 2.51 -7.05 16.55
C SER A 115 1.76 -5.94 15.82
N PHE A 116 1.82 -5.90 14.48
CA PHE A 116 1.19 -4.88 13.65
C PHE A 116 0.08 -5.43 12.76
N ARG A 117 -0.28 -6.71 12.93
CA ARG A 117 -1.40 -7.32 12.22
C ARG A 117 -2.72 -6.70 12.69
N ASN A 118 -3.73 -6.75 11.82
CA ASN A 118 -5.07 -6.16 12.04
C ASN A 118 -5.13 -4.64 12.20
N MET A 119 -4.02 -3.91 12.01
CA MET A 119 -4.00 -2.43 12.06
C MET A 119 -4.05 -1.78 10.67
N GLY A 120 -4.33 -2.57 9.62
CA GLY A 120 -4.41 -2.05 8.25
C GLY A 120 -3.07 -1.92 7.50
N VAL A 121 -1.92 -2.07 8.17
CA VAL A 121 -0.57 -1.94 7.58
C VAL A 121 -0.40 -2.73 6.28
N GLY A 122 -0.71 -4.03 6.29
CA GLY A 122 -0.57 -4.86 5.09
C GLY A 122 -1.51 -4.48 3.95
N ARG A 123 -2.71 -3.99 4.28
CA ARG A 123 -3.70 -3.56 3.28
C ARG A 123 -3.25 -2.26 2.61
N LEU A 124 -2.77 -1.32 3.42
CA LEU A 124 -2.27 -0.03 2.94
C LEU A 124 -0.96 -0.22 2.15
N LEU A 125 -0.02 -1.00 2.66
CA LEU A 125 1.22 -1.38 1.98
C LEU A 125 0.95 -1.95 0.58
N PHE A 126 0.04 -2.92 0.48
CA PHE A 126 -0.31 -3.51 -0.80
C PHE A 126 -0.96 -2.48 -1.75
N ALA A 127 -1.89 -1.66 -1.26
CA ALA A 127 -2.58 -0.68 -2.11
C ALA A 127 -1.63 0.38 -2.67
N ILE A 128 -0.66 0.83 -1.87
CA ILE A 128 0.38 1.77 -2.30
C ILE A 128 1.30 1.11 -3.34
N ALA A 129 1.75 -0.12 -3.08
CA ALA A 129 2.57 -0.88 -4.01
C ALA A 129 1.85 -1.09 -5.36
N ALA A 130 0.61 -1.57 -5.32
CA ALA A 130 -0.21 -1.81 -6.51
C ALA A 130 -0.46 -0.51 -7.31
N GLY A 131 -0.68 0.61 -6.62
CA GLY A 131 -0.81 1.93 -7.25
C GLY A 131 0.47 2.39 -7.94
N HIS A 132 1.63 2.17 -7.31
CA HIS A 132 2.94 2.56 -7.83
C HIS A 132 3.39 1.73 -9.04
N LEU A 133 3.01 0.44 -9.11
CA LEU A 133 3.43 -0.45 -10.20
C LEU A 133 2.73 -0.21 -11.54
N TYR A 134 1.58 0.50 -11.57
CA TYR A 134 0.77 0.75 -12.77
C TYR A 134 0.52 -0.50 -13.64
N SER A 135 0.22 -1.62 -12.99
CA SER A 135 0.22 -2.95 -13.60
C SER A 135 -0.94 -3.84 -13.13
N ASN A 136 -1.15 -4.95 -13.84
CA ASN A 136 -1.94 -6.05 -13.31
C ASN A 136 -1.10 -6.77 -12.23
N VAL A 137 -1.72 -7.12 -11.11
CA VAL A 137 -1.05 -7.90 -10.07
C VAL A 137 -1.66 -9.29 -10.03
N VAL A 138 -0.84 -10.33 -10.13
CA VAL A 138 -1.25 -11.70 -9.87
C VAL A 138 -0.62 -12.25 -8.61
N THR A 139 -1.29 -13.18 -7.95
CA THR A 139 -0.74 -13.84 -6.77
C THR A 139 -1.31 -15.24 -6.60
N LYS A 140 -0.51 -16.15 -6.05
CA LYS A 140 -0.99 -17.46 -5.61
C LYS A 140 -1.02 -17.45 -4.09
N PRO A 141 -2.21 -17.42 -3.46
CA PRO A 141 -2.30 -17.56 -2.02
C PRO A 141 -1.73 -18.92 -1.59
N ASP A 142 -0.94 -18.90 -0.52
CA ASP A 142 -0.28 -20.06 0.07
C ASP A 142 -1.20 -20.83 1.04
N ASN A 143 -2.22 -20.15 1.60
CA ASN A 143 -3.18 -20.74 2.52
C ASN A 143 -4.60 -20.14 2.36
N PRO A 144 -5.65 -20.80 2.88
CA PRO A 144 -7.03 -20.31 2.77
C PRO A 144 -7.28 -18.93 3.41
N GLY A 145 -6.56 -18.61 4.49
CA GLY A 145 -6.63 -17.31 5.15
C GLY A 145 -6.11 -16.18 4.25
N ALA A 146 -4.96 -16.40 3.61
CA ALA A 146 -4.42 -15.50 2.60
C ALA A 146 -5.35 -15.37 1.39
N ALA A 147 -5.92 -16.48 0.90
CA ALA A 147 -6.86 -16.45 -0.23
C ALA A 147 -8.10 -15.60 0.08
N ARG A 148 -8.65 -15.74 1.30
CA ARG A 148 -9.76 -14.92 1.79
C ARG A 148 -9.36 -13.45 1.89
N PHE A 149 -8.17 -13.16 2.42
CA PHE A 149 -7.64 -11.80 2.50
C PHE A 149 -7.54 -11.14 1.11
N PHE A 150 -6.92 -11.81 0.14
CA PHE A 150 -6.79 -11.28 -1.22
C PHE A 150 -8.15 -11.02 -1.88
N ARG A 151 -9.08 -11.98 -1.82
CA ARG A 151 -10.42 -11.82 -2.43
C ARG A 151 -11.26 -10.76 -1.73
N GLN A 152 -11.40 -10.84 -0.40
CA GLN A 152 -12.36 -10.02 0.34
C GLN A 152 -11.82 -8.65 0.76
N ARG A 153 -10.50 -8.51 0.98
CA ARG A 153 -9.91 -7.26 1.50
C ARG A 153 -9.15 -6.49 0.43
N LEU A 154 -8.56 -7.18 -0.54
CA LEU A 154 -7.80 -6.58 -1.65
C LEU A 154 -8.50 -6.69 -3.01
N MET A 155 -9.72 -7.25 -3.03
CA MET A 155 -10.58 -7.32 -4.20
C MET A 155 -9.96 -8.08 -5.38
N PHE A 156 -9.13 -9.08 -5.11
CA PHE A 156 -8.63 -9.95 -6.17
C PHE A 156 -9.75 -10.83 -6.73
N ASP A 157 -9.77 -10.96 -8.04
CA ASP A 157 -10.69 -11.80 -8.79
C ASP A 157 -10.01 -13.14 -9.15
N THR A 158 -10.79 -14.17 -9.45
CA THR A 158 -10.25 -15.42 -10.00
C THR A 158 -9.98 -15.22 -11.49
N ILE A 159 -8.87 -15.78 -12.00
CA ILE A 159 -8.58 -15.73 -13.43
C ILE A 159 -9.51 -16.72 -14.14
N CYS A 160 -10.28 -16.24 -15.11
CA CYS A 160 -11.13 -17.10 -15.92
C CYS A 160 -10.34 -17.67 -17.11
N ASP A 161 -10.69 -18.86 -17.62
CA ASP A 161 -9.98 -19.46 -18.77
C ASP A 161 -10.03 -18.60 -20.05
N THR A 162 -10.99 -17.67 -20.13
CA THR A 162 -11.12 -16.69 -21.22
C THR A 162 -10.31 -15.40 -21.00
N ASP A 163 -9.69 -15.20 -19.82
CA ASP A 163 -8.88 -14.01 -19.53
C ASP A 163 -7.59 -14.05 -20.35
N CYS A 164 -7.57 -13.24 -21.40
CA CYS A 164 -6.38 -13.08 -22.22
C CYS A 164 -5.31 -12.21 -21.56
N THR A 165 -5.57 -11.70 -20.36
CA THR A 165 -4.78 -10.72 -19.60
C THR A 165 -3.49 -11.31 -19.04
N VAL A 166 -3.46 -12.62 -18.82
CA VAL A 166 -2.33 -13.35 -18.24
C VAL A 166 -2.06 -14.65 -18.97
N SER A 167 -0.81 -15.11 -18.91
CA SER A 167 -0.42 -16.41 -19.45
C SER A 167 -1.17 -17.55 -18.75
N LEU A 168 -1.49 -18.61 -19.50
CA LEU A 168 -2.13 -19.84 -19.00
C LEU A 168 -1.45 -20.43 -17.75
N ARG A 169 -0.13 -20.20 -17.58
CA ARG A 169 0.61 -20.64 -16.38
C ARG A 169 0.09 -20.04 -15.07
N TYR A 170 -0.69 -18.96 -15.14
CA TYR A 170 -1.27 -18.28 -13.97
C TYR A 170 -2.75 -18.58 -13.76
N ARG A 171 -3.37 -19.51 -14.50
CA ARG A 171 -4.82 -19.80 -14.38
C ARG A 171 -5.31 -20.07 -12.95
N ASP A 172 -4.47 -20.70 -12.12
CA ASP A 172 -4.80 -21.04 -10.73
C ASP A 172 -4.46 -19.90 -9.74
N HIS A 173 -4.07 -18.72 -10.24
CA HIS A 173 -3.77 -17.54 -9.45
C HIS A 173 -5.00 -16.64 -9.33
N LEU A 174 -4.92 -15.70 -8.41
CA LEU A 174 -5.83 -14.56 -8.35
C LEU A 174 -5.23 -13.38 -9.11
N ILE A 175 -6.08 -12.52 -9.66
CA ILE A 175 -5.69 -11.29 -10.36
C ILE A 175 -6.36 -10.06 -9.77
N LEU A 176 -5.58 -9.00 -9.60
CA LEU A 176 -6.07 -7.64 -9.41
C LEU A 176 -5.76 -6.87 -10.70
N PRO A 177 -6.75 -6.68 -11.59
CA PRO A 177 -6.53 -6.07 -12.88
C PRO A 177 -6.25 -4.57 -12.75
N TYR A 178 -5.49 -4.01 -13.69
CA TYR A 178 -5.50 -2.57 -13.91
C TYR A 178 -6.78 -2.19 -14.68
N PRO A 179 -7.50 -1.09 -14.32
CA PRO A 179 -7.13 -0.02 -13.38
C PRO A 179 -7.58 -0.23 -11.93
N LYS A 180 -8.21 -1.35 -11.57
CA LYS A 180 -8.68 -1.65 -10.20
C LYS A 180 -7.54 -1.58 -9.18
N ALA A 181 -6.36 -2.11 -9.54
CA ALA A 181 -5.13 -1.99 -8.75
C ALA A 181 -4.79 -0.53 -8.38
N ARG A 182 -4.91 0.39 -9.33
CA ARG A 182 -4.62 1.82 -9.15
C ARG A 182 -5.64 2.52 -8.25
N LEU A 183 -6.89 2.09 -8.29
CA LEU A 183 -7.98 2.71 -7.53
C LEU A 183 -8.06 2.19 -6.08
N LEU A 184 -7.33 1.13 -5.74
CA LEU A 184 -7.44 0.49 -4.43
C LEU A 184 -7.12 1.45 -3.28
N LEU A 185 -6.06 2.25 -3.38
CA LEU A 185 -5.70 3.21 -2.33
C LEU A 185 -6.82 4.24 -2.10
N ARG A 186 -7.39 4.78 -3.17
CA ARG A 186 -8.51 5.73 -3.09
C ARG A 186 -9.77 5.09 -2.49
N GLN A 187 -10.06 3.83 -2.85
CA GLN A 187 -11.16 3.07 -2.24
C GLN A 187 -10.92 2.82 -0.75
N LEU A 188 -9.68 2.57 -0.33
CA LEU A 188 -9.35 2.46 1.09
C LEU A 188 -9.54 3.79 1.80
N ALA A 189 -9.16 4.90 1.18
CA ALA A 189 -9.28 6.22 1.78
C ALA A 189 -10.74 6.62 2.01
N GLY A 190 -11.64 6.31 1.07
CA GLY A 190 -13.09 6.55 1.27
C GLY A 190 -13.72 5.64 2.34
N ASN A 191 -13.35 4.36 2.39
CA ASN A 191 -13.93 3.42 3.34
C ASN A 191 -13.34 3.52 4.76
N TYR A 192 -12.05 3.89 4.86
CA TYR A 192 -11.26 3.89 6.09
C TYR A 192 -10.33 5.12 6.13
N PRO A 193 -10.87 6.34 6.13
CA PRO A 193 -10.07 7.55 6.00
C PRO A 193 -9.02 7.69 7.11
N ARG A 194 -9.35 7.34 8.37
CA ARG A 194 -8.37 7.37 9.48
C ARG A 194 -7.21 6.40 9.30
N MET A 195 -7.39 5.29 8.58
CA MET A 195 -6.30 4.35 8.29
C MET A 195 -5.34 4.93 7.24
N VAL A 196 -5.86 5.69 6.28
CA VAL A 196 -5.08 6.17 5.12
C VAL A 196 -4.49 7.56 5.35
N MET A 197 -5.25 8.45 5.98
CA MET A 197 -4.91 9.87 6.20
C MET A 197 -5.25 10.29 7.64
N PRO A 198 -4.70 9.60 8.67
CA PRO A 198 -5.05 9.88 10.07
C PRO A 198 -4.83 11.34 10.46
N GLU A 199 -3.74 11.96 10.00
CA GLU A 199 -3.42 13.35 10.35
C GLU A 199 -4.48 14.34 9.87
N LEU A 200 -5.02 14.13 8.66
CA LEU A 200 -6.09 14.96 8.13
C LEU A 200 -7.37 14.78 8.95
N ILE A 201 -7.74 13.53 9.24
CA ILE A 201 -8.98 13.22 9.95
C ILE A 201 -8.93 13.67 11.41
N ASP A 202 -7.82 13.42 12.09
CA ASP A 202 -7.62 13.85 13.48
C ASP A 202 -7.63 15.39 13.58
N SER A 203 -6.99 16.08 12.63
CA SER A 203 -6.99 17.54 12.56
C SER A 203 -8.40 18.08 12.28
N TYR A 204 -9.11 17.53 11.30
CA TYR A 204 -10.49 17.89 10.98
C TYR A 204 -11.43 17.75 12.19
N GLU A 205 -11.41 16.60 12.85
CA GLU A 205 -12.28 16.31 13.99
C GLU A 205 -11.96 17.21 15.20
N SER A 206 -10.68 17.45 15.46
CA SER A 206 -10.23 18.36 16.52
C SER A 206 -10.72 19.79 16.28
N LEU A 207 -10.57 20.30 15.06
CA LEU A 207 -11.04 21.63 14.69
C LEU A 207 -12.56 21.74 14.76
N ARG A 208 -13.28 20.75 14.22
CA ARG A 208 -14.75 20.70 14.27
C ARG A 208 -15.26 20.68 15.70
N PHE A 209 -14.63 19.91 16.58
CA PHE A 209 -14.98 19.86 17.99
C PHE A 209 -14.79 21.21 18.69
N ARG A 210 -13.67 21.90 18.43
CA ARG A 210 -13.42 23.24 19.00
C ARG A 210 -14.41 24.28 18.49
N SER A 211 -14.69 24.28 17.19
CA SER A 211 -15.68 25.17 16.56
C SER A 211 -17.08 24.96 17.17
N ASN A 212 -17.53 23.71 17.30
CA ASN A 212 -18.82 23.38 17.93
C ASN A 212 -18.92 23.82 19.40
N MET A 213 -17.79 23.90 20.10
CA MET A 213 -17.72 24.39 21.48
C MET A 213 -17.59 25.91 21.58
N GLY A 214 -17.63 26.65 20.47
CA GLY A 214 -17.42 28.09 20.42
C GLY A 214 -16.01 28.52 20.85
N LYS A 215 -15.03 27.60 20.81
CA LYS A 215 -13.64 27.91 21.16
C LYS A 215 -12.94 28.56 19.99
N SER A 216 -12.08 29.54 20.28
CA SER A 216 -11.19 30.11 19.26
C SER A 216 -10.26 29.03 18.71
N ILE A 217 -10.06 29.07 17.39
CA ILE A 217 -9.17 28.17 16.68
C ILE A 217 -7.90 28.95 16.31
N PRO A 218 -6.72 28.55 16.81
CA PRO A 218 -5.47 29.18 16.44
C PRO A 218 -5.21 29.09 14.92
N ARG A 219 -4.64 30.16 14.35
CA ARG A 219 -4.30 30.21 12.91
C ARG A 219 -3.34 29.09 12.50
N ASP A 220 -2.39 28.74 13.38
CA ASP A 220 -1.42 27.67 13.11
C ASP A 220 -2.08 26.29 12.96
N ASP A 221 -3.19 26.05 13.67
CA ASP A 221 -3.95 24.81 13.54
C ASP A 221 -4.67 24.74 12.19
N ILE A 222 -5.20 25.87 11.71
CA ILE A 222 -5.82 25.99 10.37
C ILE A 222 -4.79 25.75 9.27
N VAL A 223 -3.63 26.41 9.35
CA VAL A 223 -2.54 26.23 8.36
C VAL A 223 -2.05 24.78 8.35
N THR A 224 -1.96 24.16 9.52
CA THR A 224 -1.59 22.74 9.64
C THR A 224 -2.63 21.84 8.97
N PHE A 225 -3.92 22.10 9.19
CA PHE A 225 -5.02 21.38 8.56
C PHE A 225 -5.03 21.53 7.03
N GLU A 226 -4.90 22.75 6.52
CA GLU A 226 -4.83 23.04 5.07
C GLU A 226 -3.66 22.32 4.40
N ARG A 227 -2.52 22.22 5.08
CA ARG A 227 -1.37 21.45 4.61
C ARG A 227 -1.72 19.97 4.48
N TYR A 228 -2.32 19.35 5.50
CA TYR A 228 -2.74 17.94 5.43
C TYR A 228 -3.81 17.69 4.37
N LEU A 229 -4.72 18.65 4.18
CA LEU A 229 -5.74 18.59 3.14
C LEU A 229 -5.09 18.61 1.76
N THR A 230 -4.16 19.54 1.53
CA THR A 230 -3.45 19.68 0.26
C THR A 230 -2.70 18.40 -0.11
N THR A 231 -1.99 17.78 0.84
CA THR A 231 -1.25 16.54 0.57
C THR A 231 -2.17 15.34 0.32
N SER A 232 -3.37 15.33 0.89
CA SER A 232 -4.30 14.19 0.84
C SER A 232 -5.46 14.38 -0.14
N ARG A 233 -5.57 15.54 -0.80
CA ARG A 233 -6.75 15.92 -1.61
C ARG A 233 -7.11 14.90 -2.68
N HIS A 234 -6.11 14.30 -3.30
CA HIS A 234 -6.28 13.28 -4.34
C HIS A 234 -6.90 11.96 -3.84
N LEU A 235 -6.92 11.73 -2.53
CA LEU A 235 -7.48 10.55 -1.87
C LEU A 235 -8.88 10.77 -1.33
N LEU A 236 -9.33 12.02 -1.18
CA LEU A 236 -10.65 12.32 -0.67
C LEU A 236 -11.74 11.79 -1.60
N ASP A 237 -12.76 11.21 -0.99
CA ASP A 237 -14.02 11.01 -1.68
C ASP A 237 -14.78 12.33 -1.78
N ARG A 238 -15.78 12.36 -2.66
CA ARG A 238 -16.54 13.57 -2.93
C ARG A 238 -17.25 14.11 -1.69
N LYS A 239 -17.84 13.23 -0.88
CA LYS A 239 -18.64 13.62 0.28
C LYS A 239 -17.76 14.28 1.35
N LEU A 240 -16.64 13.64 1.69
CA LEU A 240 -15.72 14.17 2.69
C LEU A 240 -15.02 15.46 2.19
N SER A 241 -14.73 15.55 0.88
CA SER A 241 -14.20 16.78 0.29
C SER A 241 -15.17 17.95 0.43
N GLU A 242 -16.44 17.76 0.05
CA GLU A 242 -17.48 18.79 0.18
C GLU A 242 -17.69 19.21 1.65
N GLU A 243 -17.70 18.25 2.58
CA GLU A 243 -17.83 18.52 4.02
C GLU A 243 -16.64 19.32 4.58
N ILE A 244 -15.42 19.01 4.16
CA ILE A 244 -14.21 19.74 4.58
C ILE A 244 -14.18 21.16 3.99
N GLU A 245 -14.53 21.31 2.72
CA GLU A 245 -14.54 22.62 2.04
C GLU A 245 -15.56 23.57 2.68
N GLN A 246 -16.78 23.09 2.95
CA GLN A 246 -17.78 23.86 3.69
C GLN A 246 -17.30 24.27 5.08
N PHE A 247 -16.63 23.36 5.79
CA PHE A 247 -16.09 23.69 7.11
C PHE A 247 -14.98 24.75 7.04
N LEU A 248 -14.08 24.67 6.06
CA LEU A 248 -13.04 25.68 5.87
C LEU A 248 -13.60 27.08 5.60
N GLU A 249 -14.66 27.18 4.78
CA GLU A 249 -15.34 28.46 4.55
C GLU A 249 -15.85 29.08 5.85
N THR A 250 -16.36 28.27 6.79
CA THR A 250 -16.81 28.77 8.10
C THR A 250 -15.68 29.19 9.03
N LEU A 251 -14.46 28.69 8.84
CA LEU A 251 -13.30 29.06 9.66
C LEU A 251 -12.59 30.32 9.16
N CYS A 252 -12.77 30.65 7.88
CA CYS A 252 -12.14 31.80 7.23
C CYS A 252 -13.08 33.02 7.09
N ALA A 253 -14.34 32.90 7.52
CA ALA A 253 -15.32 33.98 7.61
C ALA A 253 -15.20 34.75 8.93
#